data_AF-A0AAW2KZ94-F1
#
_entry.id   AF-A0AAW2KZ94-F1
#
_cell.length_a   1.000
_cell.length_b   1.000
_cell.length_c   1.000
_cell.angle_alpha   90.00
_cell.angle_beta   90.00
_cell.angle_gamma   90.00
#
_symmetry.space_group_name_H-M   'P 1'
#
loop_
_entity.id
_entity.type
_entity.pdbx_description
1 polymer ?
#
loop_
_entity_poly.entity_id
_entity_poly.type
_entity_poly.pdbx_seq_one_letter_code
_entity_poly.pdbx_strand_id
1 'polypeptide(L)'
;MASLQIPCATPTSQSRSSPHPLFAKPSHFLTHAKRRSNRLRVSATAGQNQSNSSQNVETAQGRVDRRNVLLGLGGGLYGAANLISTPGASANPVQAPEFDKCGTATNLNTGEKLDVNCCPPITTRILDYRLPPVFQMKVRPSAHRVSPEYIAKYNAAIDLMKRLPADDPRNFTQQANIHCAYCNGAYDQPGQGSLDLQVHNSWLFFPFHRWYLYFYERILGKLIGDPTFALPFWNWDNPRA
;
A
#
# COMPACT_ATOMS: atom_id res chain seq x y z
N MET A 1 66.76 8.39 27.53
CA MET A 1 66.47 9.83 27.68
C MET A 1 66.02 10.36 26.33
N ALA A 2 64.85 10.99 26.29
CA ALA A 2 64.26 11.54 25.08
C ALA A 2 65.08 12.76 24.61
N SER A 3 65.32 12.81 23.29
CA SER A 3 65.84 13.99 22.58
C SER A 3 64.65 14.67 21.90
N LEU A 4 64.43 15.94 22.24
CA LEU A 4 63.47 16.83 21.58
C LEU A 4 64.24 17.65 20.55
N GLN A 5 63.80 17.60 19.29
CA GLN A 5 64.16 18.59 18.28
C GLN A 5 62.88 19.30 17.77
N ILE A 6 63.03 20.62 17.77
CA ILE A 6 62.19 21.77 17.35
C ILE A 6 62.28 21.84 15.79
N PRO A 7 61.78 22.82 14.98
CA PRO A 7 60.88 23.99 15.16
C PRO A 7 59.82 24.24 14.04
N CYS A 8 59.07 25.34 14.26
CA CYS A 8 58.55 26.36 13.31
C CYS A 8 57.56 25.93 12.20
N ALA A 9 56.67 26.77 11.67
CA ALA A 9 56.03 28.05 11.98
C ALA A 9 54.97 28.19 10.86
N THR A 10 53.77 28.73 11.08
CA THR A 10 53.32 30.07 10.63
C THR A 10 51.77 30.16 10.72
N PRO A 11 51.19 31.37 10.70
CA PRO A 11 49.87 31.66 11.28
C PRO A 11 48.76 31.73 10.22
N THR A 12 47.48 31.67 10.62
CA THR A 12 46.43 32.63 10.16
C THR A 12 45.03 32.40 10.76
N SER A 13 44.42 33.54 11.12
CA SER A 13 43.04 33.95 10.84
C SER A 13 41.84 33.17 11.39
N GLN A 14 41.16 33.80 12.35
CA GLN A 14 39.76 33.56 12.69
C GLN A 14 38.82 33.98 11.54
N SER A 15 37.82 33.16 11.22
CA SER A 15 36.64 33.61 10.47
C SER A 15 35.39 32.84 10.87
N ARG A 16 34.34 33.60 11.19
CA ARG A 16 32.96 33.18 11.48
C ARG A 16 32.41 32.24 10.40
N SER A 17 31.81 31.12 10.81
CA SER A 17 30.93 30.32 9.96
C SER A 17 29.47 30.76 10.13
N SER A 18 28.91 31.32 9.07
CA SER A 18 27.47 31.56 8.90
C SER A 18 26.74 30.24 8.61
N PRO A 19 25.48 30.06 9.05
CA PRO A 19 24.71 28.87 8.71
C PRO A 19 24.10 29.05 7.30
N HIS A 20 24.61 28.30 6.32
CA HIS A 20 23.93 28.18 5.02
C HIS A 20 22.90 27.04 5.07
N PRO A 21 21.63 27.28 4.69
CA PRO A 21 20.63 26.23 4.62
C PRO A 21 20.82 25.44 3.32
N LEU A 22 21.07 24.13 3.44
CA LEU A 22 21.08 23.20 2.31
C LEU A 22 19.66 22.77 1.96
N PHE A 23 18.90 23.67 1.32
CA PHE A 23 17.74 23.30 0.52
C PHE A 23 18.12 23.35 -0.96
N ALA A 24 18.09 22.19 -1.62
CA ALA A 24 18.32 22.09 -3.06
C ALA A 24 17.19 22.81 -3.82
N LYS A 25 17.56 23.77 -4.68
CA LYS A 25 16.63 24.43 -5.61
C LYS A 25 16.19 23.43 -6.69
N PRO A 26 14.90 23.36 -7.07
CA PRO A 26 14.48 22.58 -8.22
C PRO A 26 14.99 23.23 -9.51
N SER A 27 15.61 22.45 -10.39
CA SER A 27 16.00 22.90 -11.73
C SER A 27 14.76 23.03 -12.61
N HIS A 28 14.43 24.25 -13.04
CA HIS A 28 13.41 24.48 -14.06
C HIS A 28 14.02 24.25 -15.44
N PHE A 29 13.73 23.10 -16.05
CA PHE A 29 13.93 22.90 -17.48
C PHE A 29 12.85 23.69 -18.24
N LEU A 30 13.26 24.81 -18.85
CA LEU A 30 12.43 25.57 -19.77
C LEU A 30 12.50 24.91 -21.15
N THR A 31 11.48 24.11 -21.50
CA THR A 31 11.24 23.72 -22.89
C THR A 31 10.32 24.75 -23.53
N HIS A 32 10.88 25.60 -24.39
CA HIS A 32 10.09 26.50 -25.25
C HIS A 32 9.39 25.68 -26.36
N ALA A 33 8.30 25.01 -26.01
CA ALA A 33 7.36 24.48 -26.99
C ALA A 33 6.26 25.53 -27.23
N LYS A 34 6.18 26.05 -28.47
CA LYS A 34 5.06 26.90 -28.94
C LYS A 34 3.75 26.09 -28.83
N ARG A 35 3.04 26.19 -27.70
CA ARG A 35 1.70 25.63 -27.53
C ARG A 35 0.71 26.46 -28.36
N ARG A 36 0.30 25.95 -29.53
CA ARG A 36 -0.95 26.38 -30.18
C ARG A 36 -2.10 26.03 -29.24
N SER A 37 -2.71 27.05 -28.63
CA SER A 37 -3.90 26.91 -27.82
C SER A 37 -5.12 26.65 -28.73
N ASN A 38 -5.42 25.39 -29.02
CA ASN A 38 -6.76 25.03 -29.46
C ASN A 38 -7.66 25.01 -28.22
N ARG A 39 -8.38 26.11 -27.97
CA ARG A 39 -9.46 26.14 -26.97
C ARG A 39 -10.63 25.31 -27.51
N LEU A 40 -10.74 24.06 -27.07
CA LEU A 40 -11.98 23.32 -27.21
C LEU A 40 -12.99 23.89 -26.21
N ARG A 41 -13.95 24.69 -26.68
CA ARG A 41 -15.11 25.10 -25.89
C ARG A 41 -16.17 24.01 -26.01
N VAL A 42 -16.35 23.24 -24.94
CA VAL A 42 -17.50 22.34 -24.79
C VAL A 42 -18.55 23.10 -23.99
N SER A 43 -19.62 23.53 -24.64
CA SER A 43 -20.84 23.99 -23.96
C SER A 43 -21.78 22.80 -23.83
N ALA A 44 -22.10 22.41 -22.60
CA ALA A 44 -23.22 21.53 -22.32
C ALA A 44 -24.45 22.42 -22.06
N THR A 45 -25.45 22.35 -22.93
CA THR A 45 -26.77 22.92 -22.69
C THR A 45 -27.50 22.03 -21.68
N ALA A 46 -27.67 22.52 -20.45
CA ALA A 46 -28.61 21.94 -19.51
C ALA A 46 -30.03 22.16 -20.07
N GLY A 47 -30.73 21.06 -20.35
CA GLY A 47 -32.14 21.11 -20.71
C GLY A 47 -32.93 21.78 -19.59
N GLN A 48 -33.59 22.89 -19.91
CA GLN A 48 -34.59 23.50 -19.05
C GLN A 48 -35.79 22.54 -18.98
N ASN A 49 -35.91 21.79 -17.88
CA ASN A 49 -37.22 21.40 -17.40
C ASN A 49 -37.55 22.30 -16.21
N GLN A 50 -38.37 23.31 -16.48
CA GLN A 50 -39.10 24.04 -15.46
C GLN A 50 -40.05 23.06 -14.76
N SER A 51 -39.80 22.80 -13.49
CA SER A 51 -40.88 22.59 -12.53
C SER A 51 -40.54 23.37 -11.26
N ASN A 52 -41.41 24.35 -10.99
CA ASN A 52 -41.43 25.12 -9.76
C ASN A 52 -41.58 24.18 -8.56
N SER A 53 -40.60 24.19 -7.65
CA SER A 53 -40.91 24.15 -6.22
C SER A 53 -39.82 24.86 -5.44
N SER A 54 -40.08 26.13 -5.14
CA SER A 54 -39.36 26.91 -4.16
C SER A 54 -39.60 26.30 -2.78
N GLN A 55 -38.67 25.49 -2.29
CA GLN A 55 -38.48 25.32 -0.85
C GLN A 55 -36.99 25.41 -0.56
N ASN A 56 -36.60 26.56 -0.01
CA ASN A 56 -35.34 26.74 0.66
C ASN A 56 -35.28 25.74 1.83
N VAL A 57 -34.63 24.61 1.64
CA VAL A 57 -34.12 23.82 2.74
C VAL A 57 -32.64 24.20 2.90
N GLU A 58 -32.41 25.26 3.68
CA GLU A 58 -31.13 25.42 4.36
C GLU A 58 -30.91 24.17 5.23
N THR A 59 -30.19 23.19 4.68
CA THR A 59 -29.71 22.06 5.48
C THR A 59 -28.48 22.54 6.23
N ALA A 60 -28.63 22.66 7.55
CA ALA A 60 -27.66 23.19 8.51
C ALA A 60 -26.39 22.34 8.71
N GLN A 61 -25.88 21.68 7.67
CA GLN A 61 -24.64 20.92 7.74
C GLN A 61 -23.76 21.26 6.56
N GLY A 62 -22.75 22.10 6.84
CA GLY A 62 -21.68 22.51 5.94
C GLY A 62 -20.92 21.32 5.37
N ARG A 63 -21.49 20.71 4.34
CA ARG A 63 -20.92 19.58 3.62
C ARG A 63 -20.03 20.16 2.53
N VAL A 64 -18.73 20.16 2.79
CA VAL A 64 -17.73 20.56 1.79
C VAL A 64 -17.78 19.55 0.65
N ASP A 65 -18.21 19.99 -0.52
CA ASP A 65 -18.16 19.19 -1.75
C ASP A 65 -16.71 18.73 -2.00
N ARG A 66 -16.51 17.46 -2.37
CA ARG A 66 -15.17 16.87 -2.61
C ARG A 66 -14.37 17.66 -3.65
N ARG A 67 -15.05 18.39 -4.54
CA ARG A 67 -14.42 19.28 -5.53
C ARG A 67 -13.80 20.54 -4.92
N ASN A 68 -14.25 20.96 -3.74
CA ASN A 68 -13.76 22.14 -3.03
C ASN A 68 -12.52 21.87 -2.15
N VAL A 69 -12.06 20.62 -2.07
CA VAL A 69 -10.82 20.25 -1.35
C VAL A 69 -9.59 20.32 -2.26
N LEU A 70 -9.75 20.07 -3.57
CA LEU A 70 -8.65 20.08 -4.56
C LEU A 70 -8.41 21.47 -5.16
N LEU A 71 -9.41 22.34 -5.15
CA LEU A 71 -9.24 23.76 -5.40
C LEU A 71 -9.02 24.40 -4.04
N GLY A 72 -7.77 24.70 -3.68
CA GLY A 72 -7.45 25.47 -2.48
C GLY A 72 -8.16 26.82 -2.48
N LEU A 73 -9.43 26.84 -2.08
CA LEU A 73 -10.25 28.02 -1.81
C LEU A 73 -10.00 28.53 -0.38
N GLY A 74 -8.80 28.26 0.13
CA GLY A 74 -8.09 29.11 1.08
C GLY A 74 -7.01 29.88 0.32
N GLY A 75 -7.42 30.86 -0.47
CA GLY A 75 -6.53 31.58 -1.36
C GLY A 75 -7.00 32.99 -1.67
N GLY A 76 -7.21 33.80 -0.64
CA GLY A 76 -7.42 35.25 -0.76
C GLY A 76 -7.04 35.92 0.56
N LEU A 77 -5.93 36.65 0.54
CA LEU A 77 -5.40 37.43 1.65
C LEU A 77 -6.50 38.35 2.24
N TYR A 78 -6.38 38.65 3.55
CA TYR A 78 -7.25 39.53 4.35
C TYR A 78 -8.57 38.91 4.82
N GLY A 79 -8.58 38.36 6.03
CA GLY A 79 -9.83 38.02 6.71
C GLY A 79 -9.64 37.02 7.85
N ALA A 80 -9.37 37.53 9.04
CA ALA A 80 -9.56 36.78 10.28
C ALA A 80 -11.07 36.54 10.49
N ALA A 81 -11.63 35.51 9.86
CA ALA A 81 -12.98 35.01 10.14
C ALA A 81 -13.18 33.66 9.44
N ASN A 82 -12.84 32.57 10.13
CA ASN A 82 -13.52 31.26 10.04
C ASN A 82 -12.89 30.31 11.06
N LEU A 83 -13.17 30.55 12.35
CA LEU A 83 -13.04 29.55 13.42
C LEU A 83 -14.24 28.58 13.43
N ILE A 84 -14.83 28.32 12.27
CA ILE A 84 -15.85 27.27 12.15
C ILE A 84 -15.06 25.98 12.02
N SER A 85 -15.08 25.14 13.06
CA SER A 85 -14.62 23.76 12.97
C SER A 85 -15.33 23.10 11.80
N THR A 86 -14.67 23.06 10.65
CA THR A 86 -15.11 22.28 9.51
C THR A 86 -15.20 20.83 10.00
N PRO A 87 -16.32 20.13 9.73
CA PRO A 87 -16.38 18.70 10.00
C PRO A 87 -15.18 18.07 9.27
N GLY A 88 -14.26 17.50 10.05
CA GLY A 88 -13.10 16.83 9.49
C GLY A 88 -13.59 15.83 8.45
N ALA A 89 -12.85 15.70 7.35
CA ALA A 89 -13.17 14.69 6.34
C ALA A 89 -13.12 13.31 7.02
N SER A 90 -14.30 12.71 7.26
CA SER A 90 -14.40 11.36 7.82
C SER A 90 -14.08 10.36 6.72
N ALA A 91 -13.01 9.58 6.92
CA ALA A 91 -12.70 8.43 6.08
C ALA A 91 -13.43 7.19 6.61
N ASN A 92 -13.92 6.36 5.70
CA ASN A 92 -14.41 5.01 6.02
C ASN A 92 -13.52 4.00 5.27
N PRO A 93 -12.31 3.69 5.77
CA PRO A 93 -11.42 2.75 5.11
C PRO A 93 -11.96 1.32 5.21
N VAL A 94 -11.72 0.51 4.18
CA VAL A 94 -12.02 -0.92 4.19
C VAL A 94 -11.29 -1.57 5.36
N GLN A 95 -12.05 -2.20 6.25
CA GLN A 95 -11.52 -2.87 7.44
C GLN A 95 -11.06 -4.30 7.11
N ALA A 96 -10.21 -4.87 7.97
CA ALA A 96 -9.95 -6.30 7.92
C ALA A 96 -11.25 -7.09 8.17
N PRO A 97 -11.44 -8.25 7.52
CA PRO A 97 -12.66 -9.03 7.70
C PRO A 97 -12.75 -9.64 9.11
N GLU A 98 -13.97 -9.97 9.52
CA GLU A 98 -14.23 -10.73 10.73
C GLU A 98 -13.96 -12.23 10.47
N PHE A 99 -12.94 -12.79 11.14
CA PHE A 99 -12.43 -14.13 10.85
C PHE A 99 -13.44 -15.25 11.13
N ASP A 100 -14.33 -15.03 12.10
CA ASP A 100 -15.43 -15.93 12.47
C ASP A 100 -16.63 -15.85 11.53
N LYS A 101 -16.69 -14.84 10.65
CA LYS A 101 -17.75 -14.64 9.65
C LYS A 101 -17.30 -14.98 8.23
N CYS A 102 -16.36 -15.91 8.10
CA CYS A 102 -15.99 -16.43 6.79
C CYS A 102 -17.11 -17.34 6.23
N GLY A 103 -17.48 -17.10 4.97
CA GLY A 103 -18.54 -17.79 4.25
C GLY A 103 -18.06 -18.59 3.04
N THR A 104 -19.01 -19.03 2.24
CA THR A 104 -18.74 -19.79 1.01
C THR A 104 -18.22 -18.87 -0.09
N ALA A 105 -17.03 -19.17 -0.60
CA ALA A 105 -16.46 -18.48 -1.75
C ALA A 105 -17.22 -18.80 -3.04
N THR A 106 -17.31 -17.82 -3.95
CA THR A 106 -17.98 -17.94 -5.25
C THR A 106 -17.07 -17.57 -6.41
N ASN A 107 -17.39 -18.13 -7.58
CA ASN A 107 -16.76 -17.76 -8.83
C ASN A 107 -17.24 -16.36 -9.25
N LEU A 108 -16.32 -15.42 -9.42
CA LEU A 108 -16.67 -14.04 -9.74
C LEU A 108 -17.36 -13.86 -11.11
N ASN A 109 -17.20 -14.82 -12.04
CA ASN A 109 -17.79 -14.76 -13.37
C ASN A 109 -19.15 -15.45 -13.44
N THR A 110 -19.30 -16.60 -12.79
CA THR A 110 -20.52 -17.42 -12.87
C THR A 110 -21.45 -17.27 -11.66
N GLY A 111 -20.95 -16.77 -10.53
CA GLY A 111 -21.65 -16.71 -9.24
C GLY A 111 -21.80 -18.08 -8.57
N GLU A 112 -21.26 -19.15 -9.17
CA GLU A 112 -21.35 -20.50 -8.61
C GLU A 112 -20.45 -20.67 -7.40
N LYS A 113 -20.87 -21.51 -6.45
CA LYS A 113 -20.07 -21.83 -5.27
C LYS A 113 -18.81 -22.58 -5.68
N LEU A 114 -17.68 -22.22 -5.09
CA LEU A 114 -16.45 -22.96 -5.26
C LEU A 114 -16.48 -24.26 -4.44
N ASP A 115 -15.95 -25.34 -5.01
CA ASP A 115 -15.76 -26.62 -4.33
C ASP A 115 -14.48 -26.62 -3.45
N VAL A 116 -14.30 -25.54 -2.69
CA VAL A 116 -13.18 -25.38 -1.75
C VAL A 116 -13.64 -24.56 -0.55
N ASN A 117 -13.29 -25.00 0.66
CA ASN A 117 -13.45 -24.19 1.86
C ASN A 117 -12.20 -23.32 2.06
N CYS A 118 -12.34 -22.02 1.79
CA CYS A 118 -11.24 -21.07 1.86
C CYS A 118 -11.07 -20.42 3.24
N CYS A 119 -11.90 -20.79 4.21
CA CYS A 119 -11.88 -20.17 5.52
C CYS A 119 -10.64 -20.57 6.32
N PRO A 120 -9.92 -19.60 6.91
CA PRO A 120 -8.76 -19.91 7.74
C PRO A 120 -9.19 -20.59 9.04
N PRO A 121 -8.26 -21.24 9.76
CA PRO A 121 -8.52 -21.74 11.10
C PRO A 121 -8.97 -20.59 12.01
N ILE A 122 -9.99 -20.83 12.83
CA ILE A 122 -10.55 -19.80 13.71
C ILE A 122 -9.51 -19.40 14.76
N THR A 123 -9.32 -18.09 14.93
CA THR A 123 -8.51 -17.51 16.00
C THR A 123 -9.34 -16.50 16.78
N THR A 124 -9.21 -16.52 18.11
CA THR A 124 -9.87 -15.54 18.99
C THR A 124 -9.00 -14.33 19.27
N ARG A 125 -7.72 -14.36 18.87
CA ARG A 125 -6.74 -13.32 19.19
C ARG A 125 -6.14 -12.73 17.92
N ILE A 126 -6.64 -11.56 17.54
CA ILE A 126 -6.08 -10.72 16.48
C ILE A 126 -5.26 -9.62 17.15
N LEU A 127 -4.04 -9.40 16.65
CA LEU A 127 -3.12 -8.41 17.18
C LEU A 127 -2.76 -7.40 16.09
N ASP A 128 -2.65 -6.13 16.49
CA ASP A 128 -2.12 -5.09 15.61
C ASP A 128 -0.68 -5.39 15.24
N TYR A 129 -0.42 -5.53 13.95
CA TYR A 129 0.89 -5.91 13.46
C TYR A 129 1.89 -4.77 13.64
N ARG A 130 3.03 -5.06 14.29
CA ARG A 130 4.16 -4.15 14.40
C ARG A 130 5.31 -4.68 13.57
N LEU A 131 5.82 -3.84 12.66
CA LEU A 131 6.97 -4.20 11.84
C LEU A 131 8.17 -4.52 12.75
N PRO A 132 8.79 -5.71 12.61
CA PRO A 132 9.99 -6.03 13.34
C PRO A 132 11.17 -5.17 12.84
N PRO A 133 12.17 -4.89 13.69
CA PRO A 133 13.39 -4.22 13.27
C PRO A 133 14.08 -5.01 12.14
N VAL A 134 14.63 -4.28 11.18
CA VAL A 134 15.31 -4.87 10.03
C VAL A 134 16.81 -4.77 10.24
N PHE A 135 17.43 -5.92 10.57
CA PHE A 135 18.87 -6.03 10.76
C PHE A 135 19.61 -6.43 9.47
N GLN A 136 18.92 -7.19 8.60
CA GLN A 136 19.45 -7.64 7.33
C GLN A 136 18.36 -7.54 6.26
N MET A 137 18.71 -6.87 5.16
CA MET A 137 17.81 -6.74 4.02
C MET A 137 17.76 -8.04 3.23
N LYS A 138 16.54 -8.51 2.96
CA LYS A 138 16.28 -9.64 2.07
C LYS A 138 16.24 -9.13 0.62
N VAL A 139 17.01 -9.77 -0.26
CA VAL A 139 17.04 -9.44 -1.69
C VAL A 139 16.39 -10.58 -2.46
N ARG A 140 15.25 -10.31 -3.08
CA ARG A 140 14.53 -11.29 -3.91
C ARG A 140 15.29 -11.52 -5.22
N PRO A 141 15.81 -12.74 -5.51
CA PRO A 141 16.54 -12.99 -6.73
C PRO A 141 15.60 -13.22 -7.92
N SER A 142 16.11 -12.99 -9.14
CA SER A 142 15.38 -13.32 -10.36
C SER A 142 15.36 -14.83 -10.58
N ALA A 143 14.19 -15.42 -10.75
CA ALA A 143 13.98 -16.87 -10.78
C ALA A 143 14.81 -17.61 -11.86
N HIS A 144 15.09 -16.99 -13.01
CA HIS A 144 15.89 -17.61 -14.08
C HIS A 144 17.42 -17.56 -13.84
N ARG A 145 17.87 -16.90 -12.77
CA ARG A 145 19.30 -16.65 -12.47
C ARG A 145 19.76 -17.27 -11.15
N VAL A 146 18.88 -17.99 -10.45
CA VAL A 146 19.23 -18.59 -9.17
C VAL A 146 20.13 -19.80 -9.35
N SER A 147 20.97 -20.09 -8.36
CA SER A 147 21.85 -21.25 -8.40
C SER A 147 21.10 -22.55 -8.09
N PRO A 148 21.64 -23.73 -8.46
CA PRO A 148 21.06 -25.03 -8.09
C PRO A 148 20.85 -25.17 -6.58
N GLU A 149 21.75 -24.63 -5.75
CA GLU A 149 21.66 -24.66 -4.30
C GLU A 149 20.47 -23.84 -3.79
N TYR A 150 20.20 -22.69 -4.41
CA TYR A 150 19.03 -21.88 -4.08
C TYR A 150 17.73 -22.60 -4.49
N ILE A 151 17.71 -23.25 -5.66
CA ILE A 151 16.55 -24.06 -6.09
C ILE A 151 16.28 -25.18 -5.09
N ALA A 152 17.31 -25.92 -4.69
CA ALA A 152 17.19 -26.98 -3.69
C ALA A 152 16.65 -26.43 -2.34
N LYS A 153 17.18 -25.27 -1.90
CA LYS A 153 16.71 -24.59 -0.68
C LYS A 153 15.24 -24.17 -0.78
N TYR A 154 14.83 -23.57 -1.89
CA TYR A 154 13.45 -23.15 -2.10
C TYR A 154 12.49 -24.35 -2.13
N ASN A 155 12.88 -25.41 -2.84
CA ASN A 155 12.10 -26.66 -2.90
C ASN A 155 11.95 -27.29 -1.51
N ALA A 156 13.03 -27.31 -0.70
CA ALA A 156 12.96 -27.78 0.68
C ALA A 156 12.00 -26.94 1.54
N ALA A 157 12.01 -25.61 1.38
CA ALA A 157 11.09 -24.74 2.11
C ALA A 157 9.62 -25.02 1.75
N ILE A 158 9.32 -25.21 0.47
CA ILE A 158 7.97 -25.55 0.00
C ILE A 158 7.54 -26.94 0.48
N ASP A 159 8.43 -27.93 0.42
CA ASP A 159 8.16 -29.28 0.91
C ASP A 159 7.81 -29.27 2.42
N LEU A 160 8.61 -28.57 3.23
CA LEU A 160 8.30 -28.40 4.65
C LEU A 160 6.95 -27.69 4.88
N MET A 161 6.63 -26.68 4.08
CA MET A 161 5.35 -25.96 4.16
C MET A 161 4.15 -26.85 3.84
N LYS A 162 4.29 -27.76 2.86
CA LYS A 162 3.28 -28.75 2.49
C LYS A 162 3.09 -29.85 3.54
N ARG A 163 4.16 -30.20 4.27
CA ARG A 163 4.14 -31.22 5.34
C ARG A 163 3.61 -30.72 6.68
N LEU A 164 3.37 -29.42 6.83
CA LEU A 164 2.69 -28.89 8.02
C LEU A 164 1.30 -29.53 8.17
N PRO A 165 0.76 -29.65 9.40
CA PRO A 165 -0.62 -30.07 9.61
C PRO A 165 -1.60 -29.27 8.73
N ALA A 166 -2.65 -29.91 8.24
CA ALA A 166 -3.60 -29.28 7.32
C ALA A 166 -4.35 -28.08 7.95
N ASP A 167 -4.49 -28.09 9.27
CA ASP A 167 -5.08 -27.03 10.09
C ASP A 167 -4.07 -25.95 10.52
N ASP A 168 -2.77 -26.13 10.28
CA ASP A 168 -1.78 -25.07 10.54
C ASP A 168 -2.01 -23.92 9.54
N PRO A 169 -2.25 -22.67 9.99
CA PRO A 169 -2.51 -21.55 9.08
C PRO A 169 -1.32 -21.25 8.15
N ARG A 170 -0.13 -21.80 8.43
CA ARG A 170 1.08 -21.69 7.62
C ARG A 170 1.21 -22.81 6.58
N ASN A 171 0.34 -23.83 6.62
CA ASN A 171 0.32 -24.90 5.63
C ASN A 171 0.16 -24.31 4.21
N PHE A 172 0.76 -24.99 3.22
CA PHE A 172 0.73 -24.57 1.83
C PHE A 172 -0.70 -24.31 1.30
N THR A 173 -1.63 -25.22 1.57
CA THR A 173 -3.04 -25.09 1.16
C THR A 173 -3.73 -23.96 1.94
N GLN A 174 -3.44 -23.81 3.24
CA GLN A 174 -4.00 -22.73 4.05
C GLN A 174 -3.53 -21.35 3.58
N GLN A 175 -2.28 -21.22 3.12
CA GLN A 175 -1.83 -19.98 2.49
C GLN A 175 -2.56 -19.72 1.17
N ALA A 176 -2.75 -20.74 0.33
CA ALA A 176 -3.53 -20.59 -0.91
C ALA A 176 -4.98 -20.16 -0.64
N ASN A 177 -5.58 -20.68 0.42
CA ASN A 177 -6.94 -20.34 0.86
C ASN A 177 -7.09 -18.86 1.24
N ILE A 178 -6.04 -18.19 1.72
CA ILE A 178 -6.07 -16.73 1.97
C ILE A 178 -6.41 -15.98 0.69
N HIS A 179 -5.78 -16.32 -0.43
CA HIS A 179 -6.07 -15.67 -1.70
C HIS A 179 -7.52 -15.92 -2.12
N CYS A 180 -7.99 -17.16 -2.05
CA CYS A 180 -9.40 -17.45 -2.33
C CYS A 180 -10.35 -16.61 -1.45
N ALA A 181 -10.14 -16.58 -0.13
CA ALA A 181 -11.08 -15.94 0.79
C ALA A 181 -11.23 -14.42 0.53
N TYR A 182 -10.12 -13.73 0.25
CA TYR A 182 -10.13 -12.28 0.02
C TYR A 182 -10.51 -11.87 -1.41
N CYS A 183 -10.60 -12.83 -2.33
CA CYS A 183 -10.76 -12.55 -3.76
C CYS A 183 -12.04 -13.14 -4.34
N ASN A 184 -12.68 -14.08 -3.66
CA ASN A 184 -13.86 -14.82 -4.13
C ASN A 184 -15.08 -14.65 -3.23
N GLY A 185 -15.20 -13.51 -2.53
CA GLY A 185 -16.41 -13.17 -1.77
C GLY A 185 -16.66 -14.07 -0.56
N ALA A 186 -15.61 -14.63 0.06
CA ALA A 186 -15.78 -15.40 1.29
C ALA A 186 -15.96 -14.51 2.53
N TYR A 187 -15.77 -13.20 2.40
CA TYR A 187 -15.92 -12.24 3.49
C TYR A 187 -16.76 -11.06 3.07
N ASP A 188 -17.63 -10.62 3.97
CA ASP A 188 -18.30 -9.32 3.90
C ASP A 188 -17.44 -8.21 4.51
N GLN A 189 -17.64 -6.97 4.05
CA GLN A 189 -17.03 -5.79 4.64
C GLN A 189 -17.73 -5.42 5.96
N PRO A 190 -17.00 -5.33 7.09
CA PRO A 190 -17.59 -5.00 8.38
C PRO A 190 -18.38 -3.69 8.34
N GLY A 191 -19.63 -3.74 8.82
CA GLY A 191 -20.52 -2.58 8.86
C GLY A 191 -21.09 -2.14 7.50
N GLN A 192 -20.88 -2.90 6.41
CA GLN A 192 -21.42 -2.61 5.08
C GLN A 192 -22.52 -3.61 4.63
N GLY A 193 -23.00 -4.46 5.53
CA GLY A 193 -23.99 -5.50 5.20
C GLY A 193 -23.36 -6.68 4.47
N SER A 194 -24.00 -7.16 3.40
CA SER A 194 -23.54 -8.28 2.56
C SER A 194 -22.67 -7.81 1.38
N LEU A 195 -21.89 -6.76 1.60
CA LEU A 195 -20.99 -6.25 0.56
C LEU A 195 -19.68 -7.01 0.64
N ASP A 196 -19.40 -7.82 -0.36
CA ASP A 196 -18.17 -8.59 -0.45
C ASP A 196 -16.90 -7.72 -0.29
N LEU A 197 -15.94 -8.26 0.45
CA LEU A 197 -14.57 -7.79 0.45
C LEU A 197 -13.89 -8.27 -0.85
N GLN A 198 -13.46 -7.32 -1.67
CA GLN A 198 -12.70 -7.60 -2.90
C GLN A 198 -11.41 -6.78 -2.94
N VAL A 199 -10.28 -7.48 -2.92
CA VAL A 199 -8.95 -6.85 -2.95
C VAL A 199 -8.45 -6.59 -4.37
N HIS A 200 -9.02 -7.24 -5.38
CA HIS A 200 -8.70 -7.02 -6.79
C HIS A 200 -9.41 -5.80 -7.37
N ASN A 201 -8.95 -5.35 -8.54
CA ASN A 201 -9.55 -4.29 -9.34
C ASN A 201 -9.75 -2.97 -8.58
N SER A 202 -8.93 -2.74 -7.56
CA SER A 202 -8.95 -1.55 -6.72
C SER A 202 -7.53 -1.20 -6.25
N TRP A 203 -7.40 -0.07 -5.56
CA TRP A 203 -6.16 0.35 -4.91
C TRP A 203 -5.63 -0.62 -3.83
N LEU A 204 -6.43 -1.60 -3.40
CA LEU A 204 -6.05 -2.59 -2.39
C LEU A 204 -5.16 -3.68 -2.98
N PHE A 205 -5.12 -3.80 -4.30
CA PHE A 205 -4.40 -4.85 -5.01
C PHE A 205 -2.93 -4.95 -4.56
N PHE A 206 -2.16 -3.88 -4.73
CA PHE A 206 -0.74 -3.89 -4.37
C PHE A 206 -0.46 -4.07 -2.87
N PRO A 207 -1.11 -3.33 -1.95
CA PRO A 207 -0.82 -3.50 -0.53
C PRO A 207 -1.24 -4.87 0.01
N PHE A 208 -2.38 -5.43 -0.45
CA PHE A 208 -2.79 -6.78 -0.06
C PHE A 208 -1.75 -7.83 -0.46
N HIS A 209 -1.39 -7.88 -1.74
CA HIS A 209 -0.42 -8.87 -2.24
C HIS A 209 0.98 -8.66 -1.64
N ARG A 210 1.38 -7.41 -1.36
CA ARG A 210 2.63 -7.13 -0.64
C ARG A 210 2.64 -7.77 0.74
N TRP A 211 1.58 -7.60 1.53
CA TRP A 211 1.47 -8.19 2.86
C TRP A 211 1.34 -9.72 2.81
N TYR A 212 0.57 -10.24 1.87
CA TYR A 212 0.44 -11.68 1.65
C TYR A 212 1.81 -12.32 1.40
N LEU A 213 2.59 -11.79 0.44
CA LEU A 213 3.93 -12.28 0.15
C LEU A 213 4.93 -12.00 1.27
N TYR A 214 4.76 -10.92 2.04
CA TYR A 214 5.61 -10.60 3.19
C TYR A 214 5.54 -11.72 4.23
N PHE A 215 4.35 -12.18 4.60
CA PHE A 215 4.20 -13.28 5.57
C PHE A 215 4.59 -14.62 4.95
N TYR A 216 4.19 -14.89 3.70
CA TYR A 216 4.54 -16.12 2.99
C TYR A 216 6.07 -16.34 2.93
N GLU A 217 6.85 -15.31 2.57
CA GLU A 217 8.31 -15.37 2.55
C GLU A 217 8.92 -15.67 3.93
N ARG A 218 8.36 -15.07 4.99
CA ARG A 218 8.86 -15.24 6.35
C ARG A 218 8.53 -16.63 6.90
N ILE A 219 7.39 -17.19 6.54
CA ILE A 219 7.04 -18.57 6.89
C ILE A 219 8.07 -19.52 6.27
N LEU A 220 8.32 -19.40 4.97
CA LEU A 220 9.31 -20.24 4.28
C LEU A 220 10.70 -20.14 4.92
N GLY A 221 11.21 -18.92 5.12
CA GLY A 221 12.51 -18.73 5.76
C GLY A 221 12.57 -19.33 7.17
N LYS A 222 11.49 -19.22 7.95
CA LYS A 222 11.41 -19.83 9.29
C LYS A 222 11.44 -21.36 9.23
N LEU A 223 10.77 -21.98 8.26
CA LEU A 223 10.71 -23.44 8.13
C LEU A 223 12.08 -24.07 7.85
N ILE A 224 12.91 -23.40 7.04
CA ILE A 224 14.28 -23.87 6.74
C ILE A 224 15.35 -23.31 7.67
N GLY A 225 14.96 -22.52 8.68
CA GLY A 225 15.91 -21.89 9.61
C GLY A 225 16.83 -20.85 8.97
N ASP A 226 16.43 -20.25 7.84
CA ASP A 226 17.21 -19.25 7.11
C ASP A 226 16.56 -17.85 7.24
N PRO A 227 17.05 -16.98 8.15
CA PRO A 227 16.50 -15.64 8.31
C PRO A 227 16.77 -14.74 7.09
N THR A 228 17.69 -15.12 6.21
CA THR A 228 18.08 -14.38 4.99
C THR A 228 17.30 -14.82 3.76
N PHE A 229 16.53 -15.91 3.84
CA PHE A 229 15.71 -16.39 2.74
C PHE A 229 14.76 -15.30 2.23
N ALA A 230 14.77 -15.10 0.92
CA ALA A 230 13.92 -14.19 0.17
C ALA A 230 13.25 -14.97 -0.97
N LEU A 231 11.98 -14.68 -1.27
CA LEU A 231 11.28 -15.30 -2.39
C LEU A 231 11.95 -14.93 -3.72
N PRO A 232 12.04 -15.85 -4.69
CA PRO A 232 12.41 -15.47 -6.04
C PRO A 232 11.24 -14.71 -6.69
N PHE A 233 11.53 -13.87 -7.67
CA PHE A 233 10.50 -13.26 -8.52
C PHE A 233 10.67 -13.72 -9.97
N TRP A 234 9.53 -13.97 -10.62
CA TRP A 234 9.50 -14.24 -12.05
C TRP A 234 9.67 -12.90 -12.80
N ASN A 235 10.81 -12.74 -13.46
CA ASN A 235 11.23 -11.52 -14.14
C ASN A 235 10.78 -11.51 -15.61
N TRP A 236 9.49 -11.72 -15.85
CA TRP A 236 8.90 -11.86 -17.19
C TRP A 236 8.94 -10.58 -18.03
N ASP A 237 9.25 -9.43 -17.43
CA ASP A 237 9.51 -8.16 -18.12
C ASP A 237 10.92 -8.11 -18.75
N ASN A 238 11.80 -9.05 -18.40
CA ASN A 238 13.09 -9.21 -19.04
C ASN A 238 13.01 -10.29 -20.14
N PRO A 239 13.29 -9.97 -21.42
CA PRO A 239 13.23 -10.94 -22.51
C PRO A 239 14.21 -12.12 -22.40
N ARG A 240 15.22 -12.03 -21.52
CA ARG A 240 16.21 -13.08 -21.29
C ARG A 240 15.86 -14.00 -20.11
N ALA A 241 14.66 -13.82 -19.52
CA ALA A 241 14.17 -14.60 -18.40
C ALA A 241 13.56 -15.94 -18.78
#